data_AF-A0A835YWQ2-F1
#
_entry.id   AF-A0A835YWQ2-F1
#
_cell.length_a   1.000
_cell.length_b   1.000
_cell.length_c   1.000
_cell.angle_alpha   90.00
_cell.angle_beta   90.00
_cell.angle_gamma   90.00
#
_symmetry.space_group_name_H-M   'P 1'
#
loop_
_entity.id
_entity.type
_entity.pdbx_description
1 polymer ?
#
loop_
_entity_poly.entity_id
_entity_poly.type
_entity_poly.pdbx_seq_one_letter_code
_entity_poly.pdbx_strand_id
1 'polypeptide(L)'
;MRARSCQSPAALHLLFCATAAVVVAFTPPAPLLTGTRSAASISANSKFARVPRFHSQSSHKQDVADAAPAPAVQAPSVMWQPQRALDDGVNGVGGANGDQQSIAEAQETAQLYINRCLLLQAKLVELREENQSVRRKVEQLSDELQRRPSPAEEEEVGALRQQCSELKSALSASRAEVEDLSRYNEALRKRYTDQMVRLEANVADLEIELRALEADHARGRRTWAATEQSLKAEREKYRVRSTLLEAEVVKARQQLDDATELNERLTAENRQLRAGIAAAPRPSAPDAAASDAMAAAARAAQRAQADLTAKVAALRQEREGLLGELEGARAGLQRAREDTALEARRRRATRAQWDADVARLEQELDDQQRDHKTQMAEAHRQLRKAQERLRASQQLRTQKPPPPPSLLQQRQQRQGRPQRPQGGAKGVGGGARSSRAVVMRDRAEEERQRVWARALQCMDLWGI
;
A
#
# COMPACT_ATOMS: atom_id res chain seq x y z
N MET A 1 -6.39 6.60 31.63
CA MET A 1 -7.15 6.80 30.38
C MET A 1 -6.17 6.93 29.22
N ARG A 2 -5.84 5.81 28.55
CA ARG A 2 -4.99 5.78 27.35
C ARG A 2 -5.74 4.98 26.30
N ALA A 3 -6.20 5.64 25.25
CA ALA A 3 -6.80 5.00 24.09
C ALA A 3 -5.69 4.35 23.25
N ARG A 4 -5.79 3.04 23.00
CA ARG A 4 -4.94 2.33 22.04
C ARG A 4 -5.67 2.33 20.71
N SER A 5 -5.11 3.01 19.72
CA SER A 5 -5.58 3.00 18.33
C SER A 5 -5.15 1.70 17.67
N CYS A 6 -6.13 0.88 17.27
CA CYS A 6 -5.93 -0.23 16.35
C CYS A 6 -5.76 0.34 14.94
N GLN A 7 -4.55 0.31 14.39
CA GLN A 7 -4.33 0.60 12.96
C GLN A 7 -4.23 -0.72 12.19
N SER A 8 -5.00 -0.77 11.11
CA SER A 8 -5.12 -1.87 10.15
C SER A 8 -3.82 -2.03 9.33
N PRO A 9 -3.44 -3.27 8.95
CA PRO A 9 -2.25 -3.55 8.13
C PRO A 9 -2.31 -2.98 6.70
N ALA A 10 -3.45 -2.45 6.25
CA ALA A 10 -3.59 -1.85 4.91
C ALA A 10 -2.83 -0.50 4.75
N ALA A 11 -2.49 0.18 5.85
CA ALA A 11 -1.77 1.47 5.79
C ALA A 11 -0.26 1.31 5.47
N LEU A 12 0.29 0.10 5.58
CA LEU A 12 1.73 -0.16 5.46
C LEU A 12 2.22 -0.35 4.01
N HIS A 13 1.34 -0.72 3.08
CA HIS A 13 1.69 -0.83 1.65
C HIS A 13 1.75 0.53 0.93
N LEU A 14 1.16 1.58 1.50
CA LEU A 14 1.11 2.92 0.91
C LEU A 14 2.41 3.72 1.02
N LEU A 15 3.32 3.34 1.92
CA LEU A 15 4.56 4.07 2.16
C LEU A 15 5.73 3.59 1.27
N PHE A 16 5.65 2.39 0.70
CA PHE A 16 6.72 1.83 -0.13
C PHE A 16 6.81 2.47 -1.53
N CYS A 17 5.72 3.08 -2.03
CA CYS A 17 5.68 3.67 -3.37
C CYS A 17 6.12 5.15 -3.44
N ALA A 18 6.29 5.84 -2.30
CA ALA A 18 6.60 7.28 -2.29
C ALA A 18 8.10 7.61 -2.40
N THR A 19 8.98 6.68 -2.06
CA THR A 19 10.45 6.90 -2.00
C THR A 19 11.16 6.72 -3.35
N ALA A 20 10.54 6.06 -4.34
CA ALA A 20 11.14 5.86 -5.66
C ALA A 20 11.11 7.11 -6.58
N ALA A 21 10.37 8.17 -6.22
CA ALA A 21 10.12 9.31 -7.11
C ALA A 21 11.09 10.51 -6.97
N VAL A 22 12.09 10.47 -6.06
CA VAL A 22 12.85 11.69 -5.68
C VAL A 22 14.26 11.78 -6.31
N VAL A 23 14.76 10.76 -7.04
CA VAL A 23 16.15 10.78 -7.57
C VAL A 23 16.30 11.39 -8.98
N VAL A 24 15.23 11.78 -9.67
CA VAL A 24 15.31 12.40 -11.02
C VAL A 24 14.92 13.87 -10.97
N ALA A 25 15.77 14.73 -10.38
CA ALA A 25 15.56 16.17 -10.46
C ALA A 25 16.83 17.01 -10.21
N PHE A 26 17.98 16.70 -10.82
CA PHE A 26 19.08 17.67 -10.92
C PHE A 26 19.97 17.39 -12.14
N THR A 27 19.55 17.88 -13.30
CA THR A 27 20.40 18.07 -14.48
C THR A 27 20.23 19.52 -14.98
N PRO A 28 21.31 20.30 -15.15
CA PRO A 28 21.22 21.67 -15.63
C PRO A 28 20.91 21.73 -17.14
N PRO A 29 20.26 22.79 -17.65
CA PRO A 29 19.91 22.89 -19.06
C PRO A 29 21.09 23.40 -19.91
N ALA A 30 21.32 22.75 -21.05
CA ALA A 30 22.15 23.26 -22.15
C ALA A 30 21.30 24.13 -23.12
N PRO A 31 21.90 25.06 -23.89
CA PRO A 31 21.17 26.16 -24.52
C PRO A 31 20.44 25.78 -25.81
N LEU A 32 19.32 26.49 -26.03
CA LEU A 32 18.39 26.39 -27.15
C LEU A 32 19.00 26.91 -28.45
N LEU A 33 18.94 26.09 -29.50
CA LEU A 33 18.99 26.55 -30.88
C LEU A 33 17.59 26.95 -31.35
N THR A 34 17.53 28.16 -31.89
CA THR A 34 16.37 28.83 -32.49
C THR A 34 15.85 28.10 -33.73
N GLY A 35 14.54 27.93 -33.80
CA GLY A 35 13.83 27.46 -35.00
C GLY A 35 12.42 28.02 -35.05
N THR A 36 12.28 29.16 -35.71
CA THR A 36 11.02 29.87 -35.98
C THR A 36 10.09 29.07 -36.88
N ARG A 37 8.78 29.02 -36.56
CA ARG A 37 7.68 29.11 -37.55
C ARG A 37 6.32 29.38 -36.88
N SER A 38 5.78 30.57 -37.19
CA SER A 38 4.37 30.95 -37.32
C SER A 38 3.49 29.86 -37.97
N ALA A 39 2.16 29.83 -37.90
CA ALA A 39 1.09 30.56 -37.20
C ALA A 39 -0.25 29.90 -37.64
N ALA A 40 -1.35 30.28 -36.96
CA ALA A 40 -2.77 30.11 -37.31
C ALA A 40 -3.39 28.71 -37.05
N SER A 41 -4.65 28.56 -36.65
CA SER A 41 -5.70 29.45 -36.10
C SER A 41 -6.87 28.56 -35.68
N ILE A 42 -7.50 28.93 -34.56
CA ILE A 42 -8.92 28.74 -34.15
C ILE A 42 -9.85 27.97 -35.11
N SER A 43 -10.55 26.93 -34.61
CA SER A 43 -12.02 26.81 -34.72
C SER A 43 -12.55 25.55 -34.03
N ALA A 44 -13.61 25.73 -33.24
CA ALA A 44 -14.40 24.69 -32.60
C ALA A 44 -15.43 24.10 -33.57
N ASN A 45 -15.72 22.79 -33.47
CA ASN A 45 -17.10 22.35 -33.62
C ASN A 45 -17.38 20.98 -33.03
N SER A 46 -18.51 20.93 -32.33
CA SER A 46 -19.12 19.78 -31.69
C SER A 46 -19.81 18.86 -32.71
N LYS A 47 -19.87 17.56 -32.42
CA LYS A 47 -20.95 16.66 -32.85
C LYS A 47 -20.95 15.38 -32.02
N PHE A 48 -21.93 15.28 -31.13
CA PHE A 48 -22.31 14.07 -30.42
C PHE A 48 -22.99 13.09 -31.39
N ALA A 49 -22.54 11.83 -31.41
CA ALA A 49 -23.23 10.72 -32.07
C ALA A 49 -23.91 9.82 -31.03
N ARG A 50 -25.20 9.53 -31.29
CA ARG A 50 -26.09 8.66 -30.52
C ARG A 50 -25.67 7.18 -30.61
N VAL A 51 -25.88 6.44 -29.53
CA VAL A 51 -26.00 4.97 -29.50
C VAL A 51 -27.36 4.61 -28.90
N PRO A 52 -28.20 3.77 -29.55
CA PRO A 52 -29.47 3.35 -28.97
C PRO A 52 -29.33 2.10 -28.09
N ARG A 53 -30.07 2.09 -26.97
CA ARG A 53 -30.30 0.95 -26.06
C ARG A 53 -31.40 0.05 -26.63
N PHE A 54 -31.14 -1.27 -26.69
CA PHE A 54 -32.20 -2.27 -26.83
C PHE A 54 -32.62 -2.80 -25.45
N HIS A 55 -33.94 -2.79 -25.20
CA HIS A 55 -34.61 -3.57 -24.17
C HIS A 55 -35.04 -4.91 -24.78
N SER A 56 -34.98 -5.98 -23.98
CA SER A 56 -35.76 -7.20 -24.22
C SER A 56 -36.11 -7.81 -22.86
N GLN A 57 -37.39 -7.66 -22.51
CA GLN A 57 -38.12 -8.53 -21.58
C GLN A 57 -38.62 -9.73 -22.39
N SER A 58 -38.70 -10.93 -21.79
CA SER A 58 -39.98 -11.55 -21.41
C SER A 58 -39.86 -13.06 -21.21
N SER A 59 -40.68 -13.54 -20.28
CA SER A 59 -40.91 -14.90 -19.81
C SER A 59 -41.64 -15.81 -20.79
N HIS A 60 -41.52 -17.14 -20.65
CA HIS A 60 -42.64 -18.05 -20.33
C HIS A 60 -42.22 -19.53 -20.17
N LYS A 61 -43.08 -20.25 -19.42
CA LYS A 61 -43.11 -21.69 -19.03
C LYS A 61 -43.11 -22.61 -20.28
N GLN A 62 -42.90 -23.94 -20.26
CA GLN A 62 -43.59 -24.99 -19.49
C GLN A 62 -43.13 -26.40 -19.96
N ASP A 63 -42.93 -27.34 -19.02
CA ASP A 63 -43.14 -28.80 -18.96
C ASP A 63 -42.84 -29.84 -20.09
N VAL A 64 -42.44 -31.01 -19.56
CA VAL A 64 -42.59 -32.43 -19.98
C VAL A 64 -41.42 -33.13 -20.69
N ALA A 65 -41.16 -34.32 -20.13
CA ALA A 65 -40.07 -35.25 -20.30
C ALA A 65 -40.04 -35.99 -21.65
N ASP A 66 -38.83 -36.38 -22.07
CA ASP A 66 -38.59 -37.73 -22.59
C ASP A 66 -37.14 -38.15 -22.34
N ALA A 67 -36.99 -39.41 -21.94
CA ALA A 67 -35.72 -40.04 -21.57
C ALA A 67 -34.89 -40.38 -22.82
N ALA A 68 -33.65 -39.89 -22.86
CA ALA A 68 -32.63 -40.26 -23.85
C ALA A 68 -31.29 -40.52 -23.14
N PRO A 69 -30.46 -41.45 -23.65
CA PRO A 69 -29.31 -42.00 -22.94
C PRO A 69 -28.18 -40.98 -22.78
N ALA A 70 -27.44 -41.13 -21.67
CA ALA A 70 -26.33 -40.27 -21.28
C ALA A 70 -25.34 -40.01 -22.44
N PRO A 71 -25.05 -38.75 -22.78
CA PRO A 71 -24.00 -38.45 -23.75
C PRO A 71 -22.63 -38.77 -23.13
N ALA A 72 -21.77 -39.37 -23.94
CA ALA A 72 -20.37 -39.58 -23.61
C ALA A 72 -19.75 -38.27 -23.12
N VAL A 73 -19.18 -38.31 -21.91
CA VAL A 73 -18.40 -37.21 -21.33
C VAL A 73 -17.15 -37.00 -22.20
N GLN A 74 -17.28 -36.15 -23.22
CA GLN A 74 -16.12 -35.51 -23.84
C GLN A 74 -15.54 -34.56 -22.79
N ALA A 75 -14.38 -34.94 -22.26
CA ALA A 75 -13.59 -34.04 -21.43
C ALA A 75 -13.27 -32.78 -22.27
N PRO A 76 -13.63 -31.57 -21.81
CA PRO A 76 -13.20 -30.36 -22.48
C PRO A 76 -11.68 -30.28 -22.35
N SER A 77 -10.96 -30.50 -23.45
CA SER A 77 -9.54 -30.14 -23.59
C SER A 77 -9.43 -28.62 -23.64
N VAL A 78 -9.63 -27.96 -22.51
CA VAL A 78 -9.13 -26.61 -22.30
C VAL A 78 -7.67 -26.78 -21.90
N MET A 79 -6.80 -26.88 -22.91
CA MET A 79 -5.38 -26.62 -22.73
C MET A 79 -5.27 -25.16 -22.27
N TRP A 80 -5.10 -24.97 -20.97
CA TRP A 80 -4.72 -23.69 -20.39
C TRP A 80 -3.31 -23.38 -20.93
N GLN A 81 -3.22 -22.48 -21.91
CA GLN A 81 -1.95 -21.97 -22.43
C GLN A 81 -1.52 -20.78 -21.56
N PRO A 82 -0.46 -20.89 -20.74
CA PRO A 82 -0.02 -19.80 -19.87
C PRO A 82 0.76 -18.70 -20.60
N GLN A 83 0.97 -18.83 -21.92
CA GLN A 83 2.04 -18.12 -22.65
C GLN A 83 1.64 -16.82 -23.37
N ARG A 84 0.37 -16.39 -23.33
CA ARG A 84 -0.05 -15.20 -24.12
C ARG A 84 -0.12 -13.88 -23.36
N ALA A 85 0.22 -13.83 -22.07
CA ALA A 85 0.15 -12.60 -21.28
C ALA A 85 1.52 -11.92 -21.02
N LEU A 86 2.62 -12.42 -21.61
CA LEU A 86 3.98 -11.97 -21.30
C LEU A 86 4.60 -11.01 -22.32
N ASP A 87 4.03 -10.86 -23.52
CA ASP A 87 4.67 -10.10 -24.60
C ASP A 87 4.25 -8.62 -24.67
N ASP A 88 3.16 -8.22 -24.03
CA ASP A 88 2.65 -6.83 -24.10
C ASP A 88 2.86 -6.08 -22.78
N GLY A 89 4.09 -5.64 -22.48
CA GLY A 89 4.30 -4.59 -21.48
C GLY A 89 5.59 -4.62 -20.66
N VAL A 90 6.78 -4.70 -21.29
CA VAL A 90 8.04 -4.47 -20.57
C VAL A 90 8.85 -3.38 -21.26
N ASN A 91 8.54 -2.13 -20.92
CA ASN A 91 9.46 -1.00 -21.00
C ASN A 91 9.16 -0.07 -19.82
N GLY A 92 9.71 -0.38 -18.64
CA GLY A 92 9.49 0.39 -17.42
C GLY A 92 10.26 -0.12 -16.20
N VAL A 93 11.57 0.11 -16.21
CA VAL A 93 12.48 0.35 -15.07
C VAL A 93 12.17 -0.33 -13.70
N GLY A 94 13.01 -1.32 -13.35
CA GLY A 94 13.69 -1.32 -12.04
C GLY A 94 12.95 -1.85 -10.81
N GLY A 95 12.18 -2.93 -10.91
CA GLY A 95 11.63 -3.64 -9.74
C GLY A 95 11.27 -5.12 -9.95
N ALA A 96 11.41 -5.64 -11.18
CA ALA A 96 10.71 -6.84 -11.65
C ALA A 96 11.30 -8.20 -11.22
N ASN A 97 12.46 -8.25 -10.55
CA ASN A 97 13.13 -9.53 -10.29
C ASN A 97 12.45 -10.37 -9.18
N GLY A 98 11.80 -9.73 -8.20
CA GLY A 98 11.10 -10.43 -7.12
C GLY A 98 9.78 -11.06 -7.60
N ASP A 99 9.02 -10.34 -8.43
CA ASP A 99 7.73 -10.80 -8.92
C ASP A 99 7.87 -11.90 -9.98
N GLN A 100 8.91 -11.85 -10.81
CA GLN A 100 9.20 -12.90 -11.78
C GLN A 100 9.56 -14.24 -11.12
N GLN A 101 10.28 -14.21 -9.98
CA GLN A 101 10.57 -15.43 -9.21
C GLN A 101 9.30 -16.00 -8.56
N SER A 102 8.47 -15.15 -7.96
CA SER A 102 7.17 -15.55 -7.40
C SER A 102 6.25 -16.21 -8.43
N ILE A 103 6.16 -15.62 -9.63
CA ILE A 103 5.34 -16.17 -10.72
C ILE A 103 5.92 -17.50 -11.22
N ALA A 104 7.24 -17.62 -11.34
CA ALA A 104 7.89 -18.87 -11.75
C ALA A 104 7.69 -19.99 -10.72
N GLU A 105 7.79 -19.69 -9.43
CA GLU A 105 7.52 -20.65 -8.34
C GLU A 105 6.04 -21.09 -8.30
N ALA A 106 5.12 -20.16 -8.53
CA ALA A 106 3.69 -20.45 -8.65
C ALA A 106 3.38 -21.34 -9.88
N GLN A 107 4.06 -21.10 -11.01
CA GLN A 107 3.95 -21.94 -12.20
C GLN A 107 4.51 -23.33 -11.96
N GLU A 108 5.69 -23.45 -11.33
CA GLU A 108 6.31 -24.74 -11.04
C GLU A 108 5.44 -25.58 -10.08
N THR A 109 4.89 -24.95 -9.04
CA THR A 109 3.98 -25.63 -8.11
C THR A 109 2.67 -26.07 -8.77
N ALA A 110 2.09 -25.25 -9.66
CA ALA A 110 0.94 -25.64 -10.47
C ALA A 110 1.26 -26.83 -11.38
N GLN A 111 2.42 -26.81 -12.04
CA GLN A 111 2.90 -27.91 -12.91
C GLN A 111 3.07 -29.22 -12.13
N LEU A 112 3.65 -29.16 -10.93
CA LEU A 112 3.82 -30.32 -10.04
C LEU A 112 2.46 -30.90 -9.62
N TYR A 113 1.47 -30.05 -9.35
CA TYR A 113 0.11 -30.49 -9.03
C TYR A 113 -0.58 -31.16 -10.22
N ILE A 114 -0.47 -30.59 -11.43
CA ILE A 114 -0.99 -31.18 -12.67
C ILE A 114 -0.37 -32.56 -12.89
N ASN A 115 0.95 -32.67 -12.81
CA ASN A 115 1.67 -33.93 -12.97
C ASN A 115 1.22 -34.98 -11.94
N ARG A 116 0.99 -34.57 -10.69
CA ARG A 116 0.50 -35.48 -9.65
C ARG A 116 -0.94 -35.95 -9.90
N CYS A 117 -1.81 -35.07 -10.40
CA CYS A 117 -3.17 -35.44 -10.81
C CYS A 117 -3.16 -36.45 -11.97
N LEU A 118 -2.32 -36.21 -12.99
CA LEU A 118 -2.17 -37.12 -14.13
C LEU A 118 -1.64 -38.50 -13.69
N LEU A 119 -0.66 -38.53 -12.78
CA LEU A 119 -0.07 -39.77 -12.29
C LEU A 119 -1.06 -40.59 -11.45
N LEU A 120 -1.87 -39.92 -10.62
CA LEU A 120 -2.97 -40.57 -9.89
C LEU A 120 -4.07 -41.08 -10.83
N GLN A 121 -4.34 -40.37 -11.92
CA GLN A 121 -5.32 -40.79 -12.92
C GLN A 121 -4.83 -42.02 -13.70
N ALA A 122 -3.55 -42.06 -14.08
CA ALA A 122 -2.93 -43.24 -14.69
C ALA A 122 -3.01 -44.47 -13.77
N LYS A 123 -2.65 -44.29 -12.49
CA LYS A 123 -2.73 -45.38 -11.50
C LYS A 123 -4.15 -45.90 -11.28
N LEU A 124 -5.16 -45.02 -11.36
CA LEU A 124 -6.57 -45.43 -11.32
C LEU A 124 -6.98 -46.25 -12.54
N VAL A 125 -6.41 -45.97 -13.73
CA VAL A 125 -6.66 -46.75 -14.94
C VAL A 125 -6.01 -48.13 -14.82
N GLU A 126 -4.74 -48.20 -14.40
CA GLU A 126 -4.03 -49.47 -14.17
C GLU A 126 -4.79 -50.38 -13.18
N LEU A 127 -5.20 -49.85 -12.03
CA LEU A 127 -5.97 -50.62 -11.03
C LEU A 127 -7.33 -51.10 -11.55
N ARG A 128 -7.96 -50.36 -12.47
CA ARG A 128 -9.21 -50.77 -13.13
C ARG A 128 -8.97 -51.90 -14.13
N GLU A 129 -7.88 -51.86 -14.88
CA GLU A 129 -7.47 -52.92 -15.80
C GLU A 129 -7.09 -54.20 -15.05
N GLU A 130 -6.33 -54.08 -13.94
CA GLU A 130 -6.03 -55.19 -13.03
C GLU A 130 -7.32 -55.80 -12.45
N ASN A 131 -8.27 -54.99 -12.01
CA ASN A 131 -9.60 -55.45 -11.57
C ASN A 131 -10.33 -56.24 -12.66
N GLN A 132 -10.31 -55.76 -13.91
CA GLN A 132 -10.95 -56.46 -15.02
C GLN A 132 -10.27 -57.79 -15.33
N SER A 133 -8.94 -57.84 -15.29
CA SER A 133 -8.17 -59.07 -15.47
C SER A 133 -8.49 -60.11 -14.39
N VAL A 134 -8.52 -59.70 -13.12
CA VAL A 134 -8.91 -60.58 -11.99
C VAL A 134 -10.34 -61.08 -12.13
N ARG A 135 -11.29 -60.23 -12.55
CA ARG A 135 -12.69 -60.65 -12.83
C ARG A 135 -12.75 -61.75 -13.88
N ARG A 136 -12.05 -61.60 -15.01
CA ARG A 136 -12.00 -62.61 -16.07
C ARG A 136 -11.41 -63.93 -15.57
N LYS A 137 -10.35 -63.88 -14.75
CA LYS A 137 -9.78 -65.07 -14.11
C LYS A 137 -10.76 -65.77 -13.16
N VAL A 138 -11.51 -65.02 -12.37
CA VAL A 138 -12.54 -65.59 -11.48
C VAL A 138 -13.68 -66.24 -12.28
N GLU A 139 -14.11 -65.63 -13.39
CA GLU A 139 -15.10 -66.23 -14.30
C GLU A 139 -14.56 -67.52 -14.94
N GLN A 140 -13.33 -67.50 -15.46
CA GLN A 140 -12.67 -68.70 -16.03
C GLN A 140 -12.58 -69.86 -15.04
N LEU A 141 -12.09 -69.59 -13.81
CA LEU A 141 -12.00 -70.62 -12.78
C LEU A 141 -13.38 -71.12 -12.32
N SER A 142 -14.39 -70.25 -12.30
CA SER A 142 -15.77 -70.63 -11.99
C SER A 142 -16.37 -71.54 -13.07
N ASP A 143 -16.11 -71.26 -14.34
CA ASP A 143 -16.53 -72.07 -15.48
C ASP A 143 -15.81 -73.43 -15.53
N GLU A 144 -14.53 -73.46 -15.17
CA GLU A 144 -13.76 -74.71 -15.00
C GLU A 144 -14.34 -75.57 -13.86
N LEU A 145 -14.71 -74.94 -12.74
CA LEU A 145 -15.34 -75.62 -11.61
C LEU A 145 -16.72 -76.19 -11.96
N GLN A 146 -17.47 -75.55 -12.86
CA GLN A 146 -18.79 -76.01 -13.30
C GLN A 146 -18.74 -77.18 -14.29
N ARG A 147 -17.60 -77.46 -14.93
CA ARG A 147 -17.48 -78.45 -16.01
C ARG A 147 -16.98 -79.85 -15.62
N ARG A 148 -16.58 -80.12 -14.37
CA ARG A 148 -15.91 -81.41 -14.02
C ARG A 148 -16.74 -82.40 -13.19
N PRO A 149 -16.76 -83.72 -13.55
CA PRO A 149 -17.29 -84.79 -12.70
C PRO A 149 -16.24 -85.84 -12.31
N SER A 150 -15.76 -85.91 -11.05
CA SER A 150 -15.09 -87.08 -10.44
C SER A 150 -14.62 -86.82 -8.97
N PRO A 151 -14.61 -87.82 -8.06
CA PRO A 151 -14.30 -87.65 -6.62
C PRO A 151 -12.81 -87.58 -6.23
N ALA A 152 -11.85 -87.84 -7.14
CA ALA A 152 -10.41 -87.66 -6.85
C ALA A 152 -9.95 -86.18 -6.91
N GLU A 153 -10.84 -85.28 -7.32
CA GLU A 153 -10.56 -83.87 -7.60
C GLU A 153 -11.04 -82.92 -6.47
N GLU A 154 -11.52 -83.44 -5.33
CA GLU A 154 -12.03 -82.59 -4.23
C GLU A 154 -10.94 -81.69 -3.63
N GLU A 155 -9.68 -82.13 -3.57
CA GLU A 155 -8.55 -81.29 -3.13
C GLU A 155 -8.22 -80.19 -4.15
N GLU A 156 -8.23 -80.49 -5.46
CA GLU A 156 -8.01 -79.48 -6.50
C GLU A 156 -9.16 -78.46 -6.56
N VAL A 157 -10.40 -78.93 -6.43
CA VAL A 157 -11.59 -78.08 -6.33
C VAL A 157 -11.56 -77.23 -5.05
N GLY A 158 -11.06 -77.79 -3.94
CA GLY A 158 -10.80 -77.04 -2.70
C GLY A 158 -9.77 -75.93 -2.89
N ALA A 159 -8.65 -76.23 -3.54
CA ALA A 159 -7.60 -75.28 -3.84
C ALA A 159 -8.09 -74.16 -4.80
N LEU A 160 -8.85 -74.51 -5.85
CA LEU A 160 -9.43 -73.55 -6.79
C LEU A 160 -10.50 -72.67 -6.12
N ARG A 161 -11.33 -73.22 -5.23
CA ARG A 161 -12.28 -72.44 -4.41
C ARG A 161 -11.56 -71.47 -3.48
N GLN A 162 -10.44 -71.88 -2.90
CA GLN A 162 -9.62 -71.02 -2.04
C GLN A 162 -8.94 -69.91 -2.85
N GLN A 163 -8.39 -70.22 -4.03
CA GLN A 163 -7.86 -69.20 -4.93
C GLN A 163 -8.95 -68.22 -5.40
N CYS A 164 -10.15 -68.71 -5.70
CA CYS A 164 -11.29 -67.86 -6.04
C CYS A 164 -11.71 -66.96 -4.87
N SER A 165 -11.64 -67.42 -3.62
CA SER A 165 -11.99 -66.62 -2.45
C SER A 165 -10.92 -65.55 -2.17
N GLU A 166 -9.64 -65.89 -2.31
CA GLU A 166 -8.51 -64.96 -2.21
C GLU A 166 -8.59 -63.87 -3.28
N LEU A 167 -8.80 -64.25 -4.54
CA LEU A 167 -8.98 -63.30 -5.65
C LEU A 167 -10.22 -62.42 -5.46
N LYS A 168 -11.34 -62.96 -4.95
CA LYS A 168 -12.52 -62.16 -4.60
C LYS A 168 -12.22 -61.16 -3.47
N SER A 169 -11.43 -61.53 -2.46
CA SER A 169 -11.02 -60.58 -1.41
C SER A 169 -10.04 -59.52 -1.92
N ALA A 170 -9.12 -59.88 -2.82
CA ALA A 170 -8.21 -58.92 -3.43
C ALA A 170 -8.99 -57.94 -4.32
N LEU A 171 -9.99 -58.43 -5.05
CA LEU A 171 -10.88 -57.62 -5.87
C LEU A 171 -11.71 -56.64 -5.02
N SER A 172 -12.26 -57.09 -3.88
CA SER A 172 -13.02 -56.20 -2.99
C SER A 172 -12.13 -55.16 -2.33
N ALA A 173 -10.91 -55.52 -1.92
CA ALA A 173 -9.91 -54.58 -1.40
C ALA A 173 -9.52 -53.52 -2.45
N SER A 174 -9.24 -53.94 -3.68
CA SER A 174 -8.88 -53.01 -4.76
C SER A 174 -10.03 -52.07 -5.13
N ARG A 175 -11.29 -52.54 -5.12
CA ARG A 175 -12.46 -51.67 -5.32
C ARG A 175 -12.57 -50.60 -4.23
N ALA A 176 -12.33 -50.97 -2.97
CA ALA A 176 -12.34 -50.01 -1.87
C ALA A 176 -11.23 -48.96 -2.05
N GLU A 177 -10.03 -49.35 -2.47
CA GLU A 177 -8.94 -48.41 -2.77
C GLU A 177 -9.30 -47.45 -3.92
N VAL A 178 -9.94 -47.94 -4.97
CA VAL A 178 -10.41 -47.10 -6.09
C VAL A 178 -11.47 -46.10 -5.63
N GLU A 179 -12.40 -46.51 -4.76
CA GLU A 179 -13.40 -45.61 -4.18
C GLU A 179 -12.76 -44.53 -3.29
N ASP A 180 -11.80 -44.90 -2.43
CA ASP A 180 -11.08 -43.96 -1.58
C ASP A 180 -10.24 -42.97 -2.39
N LEU A 181 -9.54 -43.43 -3.43
CA LEU A 181 -8.81 -42.56 -4.36
C LEU A 181 -9.75 -41.62 -5.12
N SER A 182 -10.94 -42.09 -5.50
CA SER A 182 -11.94 -41.26 -6.18
C SER A 182 -12.45 -40.15 -5.25
N ARG A 183 -12.79 -40.48 -4.00
CA ARG A 183 -13.17 -39.51 -2.96
C ARG A 183 -12.06 -38.50 -2.68
N TYR A 184 -10.81 -38.97 -2.61
CA TYR A 184 -9.65 -38.10 -2.43
C TYR A 184 -9.47 -37.13 -3.62
N ASN A 185 -9.63 -37.61 -4.85
CA ASN A 185 -9.53 -36.78 -6.05
C ASN A 185 -10.62 -35.69 -6.06
N GLU A 186 -11.85 -36.05 -5.72
CA GLU A 186 -12.96 -35.10 -5.66
C GLU A 186 -12.77 -34.05 -4.54
N ALA A 187 -12.29 -34.46 -3.37
CA ALA A 187 -11.91 -33.55 -2.30
C ALA A 187 -10.77 -32.59 -2.71
N LEU A 188 -9.79 -33.08 -3.48
CA LEU A 188 -8.70 -32.27 -3.99
C LEU A 188 -9.19 -31.24 -5.02
N ARG A 189 -10.05 -31.65 -5.95
CA ARG A 189 -10.70 -30.76 -6.93
C ARG A 189 -11.48 -29.65 -6.22
N LYS A 190 -12.27 -30.01 -5.21
CA LYS A 190 -13.04 -29.03 -4.42
C LYS A 190 -12.12 -28.02 -3.71
N ARG A 191 -11.04 -28.49 -3.08
CA ARG A 191 -10.07 -27.58 -2.43
C ARG A 191 -9.42 -26.63 -3.43
N TYR A 192 -9.12 -27.12 -4.63
CA TYR A 192 -8.54 -26.28 -5.69
C TYR A 192 -9.52 -25.21 -6.17
N THR A 193 -10.78 -25.58 -6.43
CA THR A 193 -11.81 -24.61 -6.83
C THR A 193 -12.06 -23.58 -5.73
N ASP A 194 -12.09 -23.99 -4.46
CA ASP A 194 -12.27 -23.07 -3.33
C ASP A 194 -11.07 -22.10 -3.20
N GLN A 195 -9.84 -22.58 -3.45
CA GLN A 195 -8.65 -21.73 -3.46
C GLN A 195 -8.64 -20.76 -4.64
N MET A 196 -9.02 -21.21 -5.84
CA MET A 196 -9.15 -20.35 -7.03
C MET A 196 -10.14 -19.21 -6.79
N VAL A 197 -11.34 -19.52 -6.32
CA VAL A 197 -12.37 -18.50 -6.03
C VAL A 197 -11.89 -17.49 -4.98
N ARG A 198 -11.15 -17.94 -3.95
CA ARG A 198 -10.56 -17.03 -2.95
C ARG A 198 -9.48 -16.12 -3.54
N LEU A 199 -8.62 -16.67 -4.40
CA LEU A 199 -7.59 -15.87 -5.06
C LEU A 199 -8.20 -14.86 -6.03
N GLU A 200 -9.22 -15.24 -6.80
CA GLU A 200 -9.96 -14.34 -7.69
C GLU A 200 -10.64 -13.21 -6.90
N ALA A 201 -11.25 -13.51 -5.75
CA ALA A 201 -11.83 -12.49 -4.88
C ALA A 201 -10.76 -11.53 -4.34
N ASN A 202 -9.62 -12.05 -3.85
CA ASN A 202 -8.52 -11.22 -3.37
C ASN A 202 -7.94 -10.33 -4.48
N VAL A 203 -7.83 -10.84 -5.71
CA VAL A 203 -7.38 -10.03 -6.87
C VAL A 203 -8.37 -8.92 -7.16
N ALA A 204 -9.68 -9.20 -7.15
CA ALA A 204 -10.70 -8.18 -7.35
C ALA A 204 -10.67 -7.09 -6.25
N ASP A 205 -10.47 -7.47 -4.99
CA ASP A 205 -10.32 -6.53 -3.88
C ASP A 205 -9.08 -5.64 -4.04
N LEU A 206 -7.93 -6.23 -4.40
CA LEU A 206 -6.70 -5.48 -4.66
C LEU A 206 -6.82 -4.53 -5.86
N GLU A 207 -7.55 -4.92 -6.92
CA GLU A 207 -7.84 -4.02 -8.04
C GLU A 207 -8.71 -2.82 -7.61
N ILE A 208 -9.68 -3.04 -6.73
CA ILE A 208 -10.52 -1.96 -6.18
C ILE A 208 -9.67 -1.00 -5.35
N GLU A 209 -8.81 -1.53 -4.48
CA GLU A 209 -7.88 -0.72 -3.68
C GLU A 209 -6.92 0.07 -4.58
N LEU A 210 -6.33 -0.56 -5.60
CA LEU A 210 -5.46 0.13 -6.55
C LEU A 210 -6.17 1.30 -7.24
N ARG A 211 -7.40 1.10 -7.75
CA ARG A 211 -8.20 2.17 -8.37
C ARG A 211 -8.51 3.30 -7.39
N ALA A 212 -8.77 2.98 -6.12
CA ALA A 212 -9.00 3.99 -5.08
C ALA A 212 -7.74 4.84 -4.84
N LEU A 213 -6.57 4.19 -4.74
CA LEU A 213 -5.28 4.85 -4.55
C LEU A 213 -4.88 5.72 -5.74
N GLU A 214 -5.11 5.26 -6.97
CA GLU A 214 -4.89 6.05 -8.18
C GLU A 214 -5.77 7.31 -8.20
N ALA A 215 -7.03 7.18 -7.78
CA ALA A 215 -7.94 8.30 -7.68
C ALA A 215 -7.50 9.31 -6.60
N ASP A 216 -7.02 8.84 -5.45
CA ASP A 216 -6.45 9.69 -4.40
C ASP A 216 -5.17 10.39 -4.86
N HIS A 217 -4.27 9.68 -5.51
CA HIS A 217 -3.06 10.27 -6.06
C HIS A 217 -3.39 11.33 -7.12
N ALA A 218 -4.37 11.07 -7.99
CA ALA A 218 -4.86 12.05 -8.97
C ALA A 218 -5.47 13.28 -8.28
N ARG A 219 -6.23 13.11 -7.19
CA ARG A 219 -6.73 14.23 -6.36
C ARG A 219 -5.57 15.04 -5.77
N GLY A 220 -4.57 14.37 -5.20
CA GLY A 220 -3.37 14.99 -4.63
C GLY A 220 -2.58 15.81 -5.66
N ARG A 221 -2.42 15.29 -6.88
CA ARG A 221 -1.76 16.05 -7.97
C ARG A 221 -2.54 17.31 -8.34
N ARG A 222 -3.87 17.26 -8.37
CA ARG A 222 -4.72 18.43 -8.69
C ARG A 222 -4.64 19.49 -7.59
N THR A 223 -4.69 19.09 -6.32
CA THR A 223 -4.58 20.05 -5.20
C THR A 223 -3.19 20.67 -5.17
N TRP A 224 -2.13 19.88 -5.39
CA TRP A 224 -0.77 20.41 -5.50
C TRP A 224 -0.63 21.40 -6.65
N ALA A 225 -1.09 21.07 -7.86
CA ALA A 225 -1.06 21.98 -9.01
C ALA A 225 -1.83 23.29 -8.73
N ALA A 226 -2.98 23.21 -8.06
CA ALA A 226 -3.74 24.40 -7.66
C ALA A 226 -2.96 25.28 -6.66
N THR A 227 -2.32 24.68 -5.65
CA THR A 227 -1.49 25.43 -4.71
C THR A 227 -0.26 26.04 -5.38
N GLU A 228 0.38 25.35 -6.33
CA GLU A 228 1.50 25.89 -7.09
C GLU A 228 1.08 27.10 -7.95
N GLN A 229 -0.08 27.02 -8.61
CA GLN A 229 -0.65 28.14 -9.36
C GLN A 229 -0.97 29.34 -8.45
N SER A 230 -1.56 29.09 -7.27
CA SER A 230 -1.82 30.13 -6.28
C SER A 230 -0.54 30.82 -5.81
N LEU A 231 0.52 30.05 -5.52
CA LEU A 231 1.82 30.60 -5.13
C LEU A 231 2.48 31.40 -6.27
N LYS A 232 2.35 30.96 -7.53
CA LYS A 232 2.82 31.72 -8.69
C LYS A 232 2.08 33.07 -8.82
N ALA A 233 0.77 33.07 -8.64
CA ALA A 233 -0.03 34.29 -8.65
C ALA A 233 0.37 35.25 -7.51
N GLU A 234 0.62 34.74 -6.30
CA GLU A 234 1.11 35.56 -5.19
C GLU A 234 2.50 36.14 -5.45
N ARG A 235 3.43 35.34 -5.98
CA ARG A 235 4.76 35.83 -6.38
C ARG A 235 4.67 36.95 -7.40
N GLU A 236 3.79 36.83 -8.39
CA GLU A 236 3.58 37.89 -9.38
C GLU A 236 2.98 39.14 -8.75
N LYS A 237 2.02 39.01 -7.83
CA LYS A 237 1.50 40.16 -7.05
C LYS A 237 2.61 40.87 -6.29
N TYR A 238 3.48 40.13 -5.60
CA TYR A 238 4.62 40.71 -4.88
C TYR A 238 5.64 41.36 -5.82
N ARG A 239 5.89 40.76 -6.99
CA ARG A 239 6.76 41.34 -8.02
C ARG A 239 6.23 42.68 -8.51
N VAL A 240 4.95 42.74 -8.91
CA VAL A 240 4.29 43.97 -9.36
C VAL A 240 4.35 45.03 -8.26
N ARG A 241 4.03 44.66 -7.01
CA ARG A 241 4.12 45.58 -5.87
C ARG A 241 5.54 46.11 -5.65
N SER A 242 6.57 45.26 -5.77
CA SER A 242 7.98 45.69 -5.69
C SER A 242 8.29 46.74 -6.75
N THR A 243 7.92 46.49 -8.01
CA THR A 243 8.17 47.44 -9.11
C THR A 243 7.45 48.77 -8.92
N LEU A 244 6.24 48.76 -8.36
CA LEU A 244 5.50 49.98 -8.03
C LEU A 244 6.18 50.77 -6.91
N LEU A 245 6.57 50.10 -5.83
CA LEU A 245 7.29 50.73 -4.72
C LEU A 245 8.66 51.27 -5.16
N GLU A 246 9.38 50.56 -6.04
CA GLU A 246 10.63 51.04 -6.64
C GLU A 246 10.40 52.33 -7.45
N ALA A 247 9.34 52.38 -8.26
CA ALA A 247 8.98 53.59 -9.01
C ALA A 247 8.60 54.76 -8.08
N GLU A 248 7.88 54.50 -6.98
CA GLU A 248 7.56 55.50 -5.96
C GLU A 248 8.83 56.02 -5.27
N VAL A 249 9.78 55.14 -4.93
CA VAL A 249 11.07 55.55 -4.35
C VAL A 249 11.87 56.39 -5.33
N VAL A 250 11.91 56.04 -6.62
CA VAL A 250 12.57 56.86 -7.66
C VAL A 250 11.92 58.24 -7.76
N LYS A 251 10.58 58.30 -7.75
CA LYS A 251 9.85 59.57 -7.75
C LYS A 251 10.15 60.43 -6.52
N ALA A 252 10.17 59.83 -5.33
CA ALA A 252 10.49 60.52 -4.08
C ALA A 252 11.94 61.05 -4.08
N ARG A 253 12.89 60.30 -4.65
CA ARG A 253 14.28 60.77 -4.82
C ARG A 253 14.36 61.97 -5.77
N GLN A 254 13.67 61.93 -6.90
CA GLN A 254 13.63 63.08 -7.81
C GLN A 254 13.05 64.32 -7.13
N GLN A 255 11.96 64.17 -6.37
CA GLN A 255 11.37 65.27 -5.62
C GLN A 255 12.33 65.84 -4.57
N LEU A 256 13.13 64.98 -3.93
CA LEU A 256 14.17 65.41 -3.00
C LEU A 256 15.27 66.19 -3.73
N ASP A 257 15.73 65.71 -4.88
CA ASP A 257 16.75 66.38 -5.69
C ASP A 257 16.24 67.77 -6.16
N ASP A 258 15.02 67.85 -6.69
CA ASP A 258 14.38 69.11 -7.09
C ASP A 258 14.27 70.10 -5.90
N ALA A 259 13.90 69.60 -4.72
CA ALA A 259 13.83 70.41 -3.50
C ALA A 259 15.21 70.90 -3.03
N THR A 260 16.25 70.07 -3.18
CA THR A 260 17.63 70.48 -2.88
C THR A 260 18.13 71.54 -3.84
N GLU A 261 17.89 71.40 -5.15
CA GLU A 261 18.23 72.43 -6.14
C GLU A 261 17.52 73.75 -5.86
N LEU A 262 16.21 73.71 -5.53
CA LEU A 262 15.46 74.90 -5.18
C LEU A 262 16.05 75.60 -3.94
N ASN A 263 16.45 74.83 -2.92
CA ASN A 263 17.10 75.38 -1.73
C ASN A 263 18.46 76.00 -2.06
N GLU A 264 19.26 75.37 -2.91
CA GLU A 264 20.53 75.94 -3.39
C GLU A 264 20.33 77.25 -4.15
N ARG A 265 19.32 77.34 -5.02
CA ARG A 265 18.96 78.59 -5.71
C ARG A 265 18.53 79.68 -4.73
N LEU A 266 17.61 79.36 -3.82
CA LEU A 266 17.14 80.31 -2.79
C LEU A 266 18.27 80.76 -1.86
N THR A 267 19.21 79.89 -1.52
CA THR A 267 20.37 80.26 -0.71
C THR A 267 21.36 81.13 -1.47
N ALA A 268 21.55 80.90 -2.78
CA ALA A 268 22.35 81.77 -3.65
C ALA A 268 21.74 83.17 -3.81
N GLU A 269 20.44 83.25 -4.09
CA GLU A 269 19.69 84.52 -4.15
C GLU A 269 19.80 85.28 -2.82
N ASN A 270 19.67 84.59 -1.69
CA ASN A 270 19.85 85.19 -0.37
C ASN A 270 21.24 85.78 -0.15
N ARG A 271 22.29 85.08 -0.61
CA ARG A 271 23.66 85.61 -0.55
C ARG A 271 23.81 86.86 -1.41
N GLN A 272 23.23 86.87 -2.61
CA GLN A 272 23.23 88.04 -3.49
C GLN A 272 22.50 89.23 -2.87
N LEU A 273 21.31 89.02 -2.31
CA LEU A 273 20.55 90.06 -1.61
C LEU A 273 21.33 90.62 -0.41
N ARG A 274 21.95 89.76 0.40
CA ARG A 274 22.80 90.20 1.52
C ARG A 274 24.02 90.99 1.06
N ALA A 275 24.67 90.58 -0.03
CA ALA A 275 25.80 91.32 -0.61
C ALA A 275 25.36 92.68 -1.16
N GLY A 276 24.21 92.75 -1.84
CA GLY A 276 23.62 94.01 -2.33
C GLY A 276 23.28 94.98 -1.20
N ILE A 277 22.70 94.49 -0.09
CA ILE A 277 22.46 95.30 1.12
C ILE A 277 23.77 95.81 1.72
N ALA A 278 24.82 94.98 1.76
CA ALA A 278 26.13 95.39 2.29
C ALA A 278 26.87 96.41 1.40
N ALA A 279 26.67 96.35 0.08
CA ALA A 279 27.28 97.25 -0.90
C ALA A 279 26.52 98.58 -1.09
N ALA A 280 25.29 98.69 -0.56
CA ALA A 280 24.54 99.93 -0.63
C ALA A 280 25.30 101.06 0.09
N PRO A 281 25.52 102.22 -0.55
CA PRO A 281 26.26 103.33 0.05
C PRO A 281 25.58 103.77 1.34
N ARG A 282 26.33 103.80 2.45
CA ARG A 282 25.84 104.36 3.71
C ARG A 282 25.42 105.81 3.44
N PRO A 283 24.17 106.20 3.74
CA PRO A 283 23.71 107.55 3.46
C PRO A 283 24.51 108.54 4.30
N SER A 284 25.18 109.47 3.63
CA SER A 284 25.75 110.66 4.25
C SER A 284 24.63 111.68 4.51
N ALA A 285 24.31 111.86 5.79
CA ALA A 285 23.34 112.80 6.37
C ALA A 285 21.85 112.59 6.02
N PRO A 286 20.93 112.59 7.01
CA PRO A 286 19.53 112.27 6.79
C PRO A 286 18.72 113.50 6.38
N ASP A 287 18.16 113.48 5.18
CA ASP A 287 16.84 114.09 4.96
C ASP A 287 15.78 113.15 5.57
N ALA A 288 14.84 113.71 6.33
CA ALA A 288 13.85 112.93 7.09
C ALA A 288 13.07 111.92 6.22
N ALA A 289 12.86 112.21 4.94
CA ALA A 289 12.20 111.31 3.99
C ALA A 289 13.06 110.09 3.58
N ALA A 290 14.40 110.22 3.55
CA ALA A 290 15.31 109.13 3.22
C ALA A 290 15.50 108.15 4.39
N SER A 291 15.38 108.64 5.63
CA SER A 291 15.39 107.81 6.84
C SER A 291 14.18 106.86 6.89
N ASP A 292 12.98 107.35 6.55
CA ASP A 292 11.77 106.53 6.53
C ASP A 292 11.79 105.47 5.41
N ALA A 293 12.35 105.81 4.25
CA ALA A 293 12.53 104.85 3.15
C ALA A 293 13.54 103.73 3.52
N MET A 294 14.65 104.05 4.18
CA MET A 294 15.58 103.03 4.67
C MET A 294 14.98 102.19 5.80
N ALA A 295 14.21 102.79 6.71
CA ALA A 295 13.49 102.04 7.74
C ALA A 295 12.41 101.13 7.15
N ALA A 296 11.77 101.52 6.05
CA ALA A 296 10.83 100.68 5.30
C ALA A 296 11.55 99.52 4.59
N ALA A 297 12.68 99.79 3.92
CA ALA A 297 13.50 98.77 3.27
C ALA A 297 14.10 97.77 4.27
N ALA A 298 14.58 98.23 5.43
CA ALA A 298 15.07 97.37 6.50
C ALA A 298 13.95 96.47 7.07
N ARG A 299 12.73 97.01 7.23
CA ARG A 299 11.56 96.20 7.63
C ARG A 299 11.16 95.18 6.56
N ALA A 300 11.24 95.53 5.28
CA ALA A 300 10.99 94.59 4.18
C ALA A 300 12.04 93.46 4.13
N ALA A 301 13.32 93.79 4.30
CA ALA A 301 14.40 92.81 4.37
C ALA A 301 14.26 91.88 5.59
N GLN A 302 13.85 92.41 6.75
CA GLN A 302 13.56 91.61 7.95
C GLN A 302 12.37 90.65 7.72
N ARG A 303 11.31 91.08 7.03
CA ARG A 303 10.18 90.20 6.67
C ARG A 303 10.63 89.09 5.71
N ALA A 304 11.39 89.42 4.67
CA ALA A 304 11.93 88.42 3.75
C ALA A 304 12.83 87.40 4.47
N GLN A 305 13.68 87.87 5.41
CA GLN A 305 14.51 86.99 6.22
C GLN A 305 13.66 86.10 7.14
N ALA A 306 12.60 86.63 7.75
CA ALA A 306 11.66 85.86 8.57
C ALA A 306 10.95 84.77 7.74
N ASP A 307 10.47 85.11 6.54
CA ASP A 307 9.81 84.16 5.62
C ASP A 307 10.76 83.02 5.21
N LEU A 308 12.02 83.32 4.94
CA LEU A 308 13.02 82.31 4.61
C LEU A 308 13.36 81.42 5.80
N THR A 309 13.48 81.98 7.00
CA THR A 309 13.66 81.16 8.21
C THR A 309 12.47 80.24 8.46
N ALA A 310 11.24 80.71 8.18
CA ALA A 310 10.04 79.89 8.26
C ALA A 310 10.05 78.75 7.22
N LYS A 311 10.44 79.03 5.97
CA LYS A 311 10.58 77.99 4.92
C LYS A 311 11.63 76.95 5.27
N VAL A 312 12.80 77.37 5.80
CA VAL A 312 13.85 76.43 6.24
C VAL A 312 13.36 75.57 7.41
N ALA A 313 12.58 76.14 8.34
CA ALA A 313 11.98 75.37 9.43
C ALA A 313 10.96 74.35 8.91
N ALA A 314 10.11 74.71 7.96
CA ALA A 314 9.14 73.80 7.34
C ALA A 314 9.85 72.64 6.61
N LEU A 315 10.88 72.91 5.81
CA LEU A 315 11.67 71.86 5.13
C LEU A 315 12.39 70.93 6.11
N ARG A 316 12.84 71.43 7.27
CA ARG A 316 13.41 70.58 8.33
C ARG A 316 12.37 69.64 8.93
N GLN A 317 11.15 70.14 9.17
CA GLN A 317 10.05 69.34 9.67
C GLN A 317 9.63 68.25 8.67
N GLU A 318 9.56 68.58 7.38
CA GLU A 318 9.30 67.59 6.32
C GLU A 318 10.40 66.52 6.26
N ARG A 319 11.68 66.92 6.35
CA ARG A 319 12.82 65.98 6.40
C ARG A 319 12.72 65.04 7.61
N GLU A 320 12.38 65.55 8.78
CA GLU A 320 12.17 64.74 9.99
C GLU A 320 11.00 63.76 9.82
N GLY A 321 9.91 64.19 9.20
CA GLY A 321 8.78 63.32 8.83
C GLY A 321 9.19 62.17 7.92
N LEU A 322 9.91 62.47 6.83
CA LEU A 322 10.40 61.46 5.88
C LEU A 322 11.41 60.49 6.53
N LEU A 323 12.27 60.97 7.44
CA LEU A 323 13.17 60.10 8.21
C LEU A 323 12.39 59.15 9.11
N GLY A 324 11.33 59.62 9.78
CA GLY A 324 10.43 58.78 10.57
C GLY A 324 9.74 57.70 9.74
N GLU A 325 9.27 58.04 8.53
CA GLU A 325 8.69 57.06 7.61
C GLU A 325 9.70 56.01 7.15
N LEU A 326 10.94 56.42 6.84
CA LEU A 326 12.02 55.51 6.47
C LEU A 326 12.42 54.57 7.62
N GLU A 327 12.47 55.07 8.86
CA GLU A 327 12.70 54.24 10.04
C GLU A 327 11.56 53.25 10.27
N GLY A 328 10.31 53.69 10.10
CA GLY A 328 9.13 52.83 10.13
C GLY A 328 9.18 51.73 9.07
N ALA A 329 9.53 52.07 7.83
CA ALA A 329 9.71 51.13 6.74
C ALA A 329 10.85 50.13 7.01
N ARG A 330 11.97 50.59 7.57
CA ARG A 330 13.11 49.75 7.97
C ARG A 330 12.71 48.76 9.07
N ALA A 331 11.99 49.21 10.09
CA ALA A 331 11.49 48.35 11.15
C ALA A 331 10.49 47.31 10.61
N GLY A 332 9.60 47.72 9.70
CA GLY A 332 8.67 46.80 9.02
C GLY A 332 9.39 45.72 8.21
N LEU A 333 10.44 46.11 7.46
CA LEU A 333 11.26 45.18 6.69
C LEU A 333 12.06 44.22 7.59
N GLN A 334 12.52 44.68 8.76
CA GLN A 334 13.17 43.82 9.74
C GLN A 334 12.21 42.78 10.32
N ARG A 335 10.98 43.17 10.70
CA ARG A 335 9.96 42.21 11.15
C ARG A 335 9.64 41.17 10.08
N ALA A 336 9.48 41.57 8.82
CA ALA A 336 9.25 40.64 7.72
C ALA A 336 10.41 39.64 7.53
N ARG A 337 11.67 40.06 7.76
CA ARG A 337 12.84 39.16 7.75
C ARG A 337 12.81 38.18 8.92
N GLU A 338 12.40 38.63 10.10
CA GLU A 338 12.25 37.77 11.28
C GLU A 338 11.13 36.74 11.09
N ASP A 339 9.99 37.15 10.52
CA ASP A 339 8.86 36.27 10.21
C ASP A 339 9.25 35.20 9.18
N THR A 340 9.91 35.59 8.09
CA THR A 340 10.42 34.62 7.09
C THR A 340 11.46 33.68 7.67
N ALA A 341 12.32 34.14 8.59
CA ALA A 341 13.26 33.29 9.31
C ALA A 341 12.55 32.31 10.26
N LEU A 342 11.50 32.73 10.95
CA LEU A 342 10.67 31.88 11.80
C LEU A 342 9.93 30.82 10.99
N GLU A 343 9.35 31.19 9.84
CA GLU A 343 8.74 30.23 8.93
C GLU A 343 9.75 29.21 8.41
N ALA A 344 10.95 29.65 8.02
CA ALA A 344 12.01 28.75 7.59
C ALA A 344 12.45 27.78 8.71
N ARG A 345 12.44 28.22 9.97
CA ARG A 345 12.69 27.34 11.14
C ARG A 345 11.56 26.34 11.34
N ARG A 346 10.30 26.77 11.22
CA ARG A 346 9.13 25.86 11.30
C ARG A 346 9.18 24.79 10.21
N ARG A 347 9.51 25.16 8.96
CA ARG A 347 9.66 24.21 7.84
C ARG A 347 10.81 23.22 8.07
N ARG A 348 11.90 23.65 8.69
CA ARG A 348 13.00 22.74 9.06
C ARG A 348 12.61 21.79 10.19
N ALA A 349 11.89 22.29 11.20
CA ALA A 349 11.40 21.47 12.30
C ALA A 349 10.39 20.42 11.83
N THR A 350 9.46 20.79 10.94
CA THR A 350 8.54 19.81 10.35
C THR A 350 9.30 18.78 9.54
N ARG A 351 10.21 19.18 8.63
CA ARG A 351 11.04 18.22 7.87
C ARG A 351 11.81 17.25 8.76
N ALA A 352 12.46 17.75 9.81
CA ALA A 352 13.17 16.90 10.76
C ALA A 352 12.24 15.89 11.47
N GLN A 353 10.99 16.29 11.76
CA GLN A 353 9.98 15.37 12.29
C GLN A 353 9.59 14.30 11.27
N TRP A 354 9.35 14.69 10.01
CA TRP A 354 9.07 13.73 8.93
C TRP A 354 10.23 12.75 8.73
N ASP A 355 11.48 13.22 8.75
CA ASP A 355 12.67 12.37 8.64
C ASP A 355 12.78 11.37 9.81
N ALA A 356 12.44 11.81 11.03
CA ALA A 356 12.41 10.93 12.20
C ALA A 356 11.30 9.87 12.12
N ASP A 357 10.12 10.23 11.62
CA ASP A 357 9.01 9.29 11.42
C ASP A 357 9.34 8.27 10.33
N VAL A 358 9.99 8.68 9.23
CA VAL A 358 10.48 7.77 8.18
C VAL A 358 11.50 6.79 8.74
N ALA A 359 12.52 7.27 9.48
CA ALA A 359 13.52 6.40 10.09
C ALA A 359 12.90 5.38 11.06
N ARG A 360 11.87 5.79 11.80
CA ARG A 360 11.12 4.88 12.68
C ARG A 360 10.37 3.80 11.89
N LEU A 361 9.71 4.17 10.80
CA LEU A 361 8.97 3.22 9.96
C LEU A 361 9.91 2.24 9.24
N GLU A 362 11.08 2.70 8.80
CA GLU A 362 12.13 1.84 8.25
C GLU A 362 12.61 0.82 9.29
N GLN A 363 12.83 1.25 10.53
CA GLN A 363 13.18 0.34 11.62
C GLN A 363 12.06 -0.67 11.92
N GLU A 364 10.80 -0.24 11.95
CA GLU A 364 9.64 -1.15 12.15
C GLU A 364 9.53 -2.18 11.00
N LEU A 365 9.81 -1.79 9.76
CA LEU A 365 9.83 -2.70 8.60
C LEU A 365 10.97 -3.72 8.71
N ASP A 366 12.18 -3.28 9.09
CA ASP A 366 13.32 -4.17 9.31
C ASP A 366 13.04 -5.21 10.39
N ASP A 367 12.41 -4.79 11.50
CA ASP A 367 12.02 -5.69 12.58
C ASP A 367 10.96 -6.70 12.12
N GLN A 368 9.96 -6.27 11.34
CA GLN A 368 8.97 -7.18 10.74
C GLN A 368 9.62 -8.20 9.79
N GLN A 369 10.59 -7.78 8.98
CA GLN A 369 11.31 -8.70 8.10
C GLN A 369 12.14 -9.72 8.89
N ARG A 370 12.76 -9.32 10.01
CA ARG A 370 13.47 -10.24 10.91
C ARG A 370 12.51 -11.24 11.57
N ASP A 371 11.36 -10.78 12.01
CA ASP A 371 10.32 -11.64 12.60
C ASP A 371 9.81 -12.65 11.58
N HIS A 372 9.51 -12.20 10.35
CA HIS A 372 9.07 -13.09 9.27
C HIS A 372 10.13 -14.14 8.90
N LYS A 373 11.40 -13.74 8.80
CA LYS A 373 12.52 -14.68 8.59
C LYS A 373 12.62 -15.71 9.71
N THR A 374 12.39 -15.30 10.95
CA THR A 374 12.40 -16.18 12.12
C THR A 374 11.24 -17.17 12.07
N GLN A 375 10.03 -16.70 11.75
CA GLN A 375 8.85 -17.54 11.57
C GLN A 375 9.05 -18.57 10.43
N MET A 376 9.59 -18.16 9.30
CA MET A 376 9.92 -19.07 8.19
C MET A 376 10.97 -20.12 8.59
N ALA A 377 12.00 -19.72 9.35
CA ALA A 377 12.99 -20.65 9.86
C ALA A 377 12.38 -21.67 10.84
N GLU A 378 11.44 -21.25 11.69
CA GLU A 378 10.69 -22.14 12.58
C GLU A 378 9.78 -23.10 11.81
N ALA A 379 9.05 -22.61 10.80
CA ALA A 379 8.23 -23.43 9.92
C ALA A 379 9.07 -24.51 9.21
N HIS A 380 10.25 -24.14 8.69
CA HIS A 380 11.19 -25.09 8.11
C HIS A 380 11.71 -26.12 9.12
N ARG A 381 12.00 -25.73 10.37
CA ARG A 381 12.38 -26.67 11.44
C ARG A 381 11.24 -27.65 11.76
N GLN A 382 10.00 -27.18 11.79
CA GLN A 382 8.83 -28.04 12.02
C GLN A 382 8.61 -29.02 10.85
N LEU A 383 8.77 -28.57 9.62
CA LEU A 383 8.69 -29.42 8.43
C LEU A 383 9.75 -30.53 8.45
N ARG A 384 11.01 -30.21 8.81
CA ARG A 384 12.08 -31.21 8.95
C ARG A 384 11.74 -32.26 10.02
N LYS A 385 11.26 -31.84 11.20
CA LYS A 385 10.81 -32.76 12.25
C LYS A 385 9.67 -33.66 11.78
N ALA A 386 8.74 -33.14 10.98
CA ALA A 386 7.65 -33.93 10.41
C ALA A 386 8.17 -34.97 9.39
N GLN A 387 9.12 -34.57 8.53
CA GLN A 387 9.77 -35.48 7.58
C GLN A 387 10.56 -36.59 8.29
N GLU A 388 11.28 -36.28 9.36
CA GLU A 388 11.99 -37.27 10.18
C GLU A 388 11.02 -38.26 10.83
N ARG A 389 9.90 -37.80 11.39
CA ARG A 389 8.84 -38.68 11.93
C ARG A 389 8.26 -39.59 10.85
N LEU A 390 8.04 -39.07 9.65
CA LEU A 390 7.57 -39.85 8.52
C LEU A 390 8.58 -40.94 8.14
N ARG A 391 9.87 -40.60 8.03
CA ARG A 391 10.95 -41.57 7.77
C ARG A 391 11.04 -42.64 8.86
N ALA A 392 10.98 -42.25 10.14
CA ALA A 392 10.98 -43.20 11.26
C ALA A 392 9.76 -44.15 11.21
N SER A 393 8.58 -43.64 10.85
CA SER A 393 7.38 -44.47 10.68
C SER A 393 7.50 -45.45 9.51
N GLN A 394 8.14 -45.06 8.42
CA GLN A 394 8.42 -45.94 7.28
C GLN A 394 9.42 -47.04 7.65
N GLN A 395 10.48 -46.71 8.39
CA GLN A 395 11.45 -47.70 8.89
C GLN A 395 10.79 -48.74 9.81
N LEU A 396 9.91 -48.31 10.71
CA LEU A 396 9.14 -49.22 11.57
C LEU A 396 8.23 -50.17 10.77
N ARG A 397 7.67 -49.71 9.64
CA ARG A 397 6.88 -50.56 8.74
C ARG A 397 7.75 -51.59 7.99
N THR A 398 9.00 -51.25 7.68
CA THR A 398 9.94 -52.17 7.00
C THR A 398 10.58 -53.18 7.95
N GLN A 399 10.58 -52.93 9.26
CA GLN A 399 11.01 -53.92 10.23
C GLN A 399 9.94 -55.01 10.34
N LYS A 400 10.24 -56.17 9.75
CA LYS A 400 9.42 -57.38 9.84
C LYS A 400 9.19 -57.67 11.34
N PRO A 401 7.93 -57.78 11.81
CA PRO A 401 7.67 -58.04 13.22
C PRO A 401 8.42 -59.31 13.63
N PRO A 402 9.07 -59.34 14.81
CA PRO A 402 9.71 -60.54 15.30
C PRO A 402 8.68 -61.67 15.32
N PRO A 403 9.06 -62.91 14.95
CA PRO A 403 8.14 -64.02 14.97
C PRO A 403 7.49 -64.12 16.36
N PRO A 404 6.17 -64.38 16.42
CA PRO A 404 5.50 -64.51 17.70
C PRO A 404 6.24 -65.56 18.55
N PRO A 405 6.49 -65.28 19.84
CA PRO A 405 7.15 -66.25 20.71
C PRO A 405 6.39 -67.57 20.63
N SER A 406 7.13 -68.67 20.50
CA SER A 406 6.53 -70.00 20.43
C SER A 406 5.58 -70.20 21.61
N LEU A 407 4.45 -70.90 21.41
CA LEU A 407 3.42 -71.12 22.43
C LEU A 407 3.99 -71.71 23.75
N LEU A 408 5.15 -72.40 23.67
CA LEU A 408 5.94 -72.86 24.81
C LEU A 408 6.53 -71.73 25.66
N GLN A 409 7.05 -70.68 25.03
CA GLN A 409 7.63 -69.52 25.72
C GLN A 409 6.53 -68.60 26.31
N GLN A 410 5.37 -68.54 25.66
CA GLN A 410 4.19 -67.85 26.18
C GLN A 410 3.57 -68.57 27.40
N ARG A 411 3.73 -69.89 27.50
CA ARG A 411 3.34 -70.69 28.67
C ARG A 411 4.30 -70.51 29.84
N GLN A 412 5.61 -70.40 29.59
CA GLN A 412 6.60 -70.14 30.65
C GLN A 412 6.50 -68.72 31.24
N GLN A 413 6.18 -67.71 30.43
CA GLN A 413 6.00 -66.33 30.94
C GLN A 413 4.71 -66.14 31.77
N ARG A 414 3.71 -67.01 31.61
CA ARG A 414 2.51 -67.00 32.48
C ARG A 414 2.74 -67.64 33.85
N GLN A 415 3.83 -68.40 34.04
CA GLN A 415 4.14 -69.04 35.32
C GLN A 415 5.01 -68.18 36.26
N GLY A 416 5.49 -67.03 35.80
CA GLY A 416 6.38 -66.14 36.57
C GLY A 416 5.76 -64.83 37.07
N ARG A 417 4.42 -64.69 37.14
CA ARG A 417 3.78 -63.48 37.69
C ARG A 417 3.60 -63.62 39.21
N PRO A 418 4.37 -62.92 40.05
CA PRO A 418 4.08 -62.85 41.48
C PRO A 418 2.73 -62.15 41.69
N GLN A 419 1.87 -62.79 42.47
CA GLN A 419 0.60 -62.23 42.94
C GLN A 419 0.88 -60.92 43.67
N ARG A 420 0.25 -59.83 43.21
CA ARG A 420 0.22 -58.56 43.95
C ARG A 420 -0.64 -58.73 45.20
N PRO A 421 -0.19 -58.24 46.37
CA PRO A 421 -0.97 -58.33 47.59
C PRO A 421 -2.22 -57.46 47.49
N GLN A 422 -3.36 -58.06 47.84
CA GLN A 422 -4.57 -57.34 48.23
C GLN A 422 -4.28 -56.63 49.56
N GLY A 423 -3.99 -55.34 49.50
CA GLY A 423 -3.83 -54.48 50.68
C GLY A 423 -4.73 -53.27 50.50
N GLY A 424 -5.82 -53.24 51.28
CA GLY A 424 -6.74 -52.11 51.31
C GLY A 424 -6.11 -50.86 51.89
N ALA A 425 -6.47 -49.72 51.33
CA ALA A 425 -6.38 -48.43 52.00
C ALA A 425 -7.59 -47.59 51.58
N LYS A 426 -8.51 -47.42 52.53
CA LYS A 426 -9.46 -46.31 52.55
C LYS A 426 -8.65 -45.01 52.50
N GLY A 427 -9.03 -44.09 51.61
CA GLY A 427 -8.34 -42.82 51.43
C GLY A 427 -9.13 -41.86 50.56
N VAL A 428 -10.01 -41.13 51.22
CA VAL A 428 -10.69 -39.88 50.85
C VAL A 428 -9.94 -39.03 49.80
N GLY A 429 -10.68 -38.48 48.81
CA GLY A 429 -10.26 -37.27 48.08
C GLY A 429 -10.13 -37.39 46.56
N GLY A 430 -11.26 -37.59 45.86
CA GLY A 430 -11.30 -37.75 44.40
C GLY A 430 -12.24 -36.77 43.67
N GLY A 431 -12.31 -35.51 44.10
CA GLY A 431 -13.16 -34.48 43.48
C GLY A 431 -12.38 -33.23 43.08
N ALA A 432 -11.41 -33.33 42.15
CA ALA A 432 -10.69 -32.14 41.66
C ALA A 432 -10.03 -32.26 40.27
N ARG A 433 -10.32 -33.30 39.48
CA ARG A 433 -9.72 -33.45 38.13
C ARG A 433 -10.71 -33.31 36.97
N SER A 434 -12.00 -33.13 37.25
CA SER A 434 -13.00 -32.75 36.24
C SER A 434 -13.04 -31.23 36.00
N SER A 435 -12.77 -30.42 37.04
CA SER A 435 -12.92 -28.96 36.96
C SER A 435 -11.94 -28.27 36.02
N ARG A 436 -10.73 -28.80 35.80
CA ARG A 436 -9.76 -28.13 34.90
C ARG A 436 -10.09 -28.30 33.43
N ALA A 437 -10.66 -29.45 33.04
CA ALA A 437 -11.11 -29.68 31.67
C ALA A 437 -12.39 -28.89 31.37
N VAL A 438 -13.29 -28.78 32.35
CA VAL A 438 -14.51 -27.95 32.25
C VAL A 438 -14.15 -26.46 32.23
N VAL A 439 -13.29 -25.97 33.13
CA VAL A 439 -12.84 -24.56 33.15
C VAL A 439 -12.10 -24.16 31.87
N MET A 440 -11.34 -25.05 31.23
CA MET A 440 -10.69 -24.75 29.95
C MET A 440 -11.69 -24.73 28.78
N ARG A 441 -12.78 -25.50 28.88
CA ARG A 441 -13.87 -25.50 27.89
C ARG A 441 -14.74 -24.25 28.03
N ASP A 442 -15.08 -23.87 29.26
CA ASP A 442 -15.84 -22.67 29.57
C ASP A 442 -15.05 -21.40 29.21
N ARG A 443 -13.73 -21.39 29.42
CA ARG A 443 -12.87 -20.26 29.02
C ARG A 443 -12.76 -20.12 27.49
N ALA A 444 -12.73 -21.24 26.77
CA ALA A 444 -12.73 -21.22 25.31
C ALA A 444 -14.10 -20.77 24.75
N GLU A 445 -15.20 -21.10 25.42
CA GLU A 445 -16.54 -20.62 25.07
C GLU A 445 -16.73 -19.13 25.39
N GLU A 446 -16.22 -18.65 26.53
CA GLU A 446 -16.19 -17.21 26.84
C GLU A 446 -15.37 -16.41 25.81
N GLU A 447 -14.21 -16.92 25.38
CA GLU A 447 -13.40 -16.24 24.35
C GLU A 447 -14.12 -16.19 23.00
N ARG A 448 -14.82 -17.26 22.61
CA ARG A 448 -15.68 -17.24 21.41
C ARG A 448 -16.81 -16.22 21.53
N GLN A 449 -17.49 -16.17 22.67
CA GLN A 449 -18.56 -15.19 22.90
C GLN A 449 -18.04 -13.75 22.88
N ARG A 450 -16.85 -13.47 23.41
CA ARG A 450 -16.23 -12.13 23.34
C ARG A 450 -15.82 -11.73 21.92
N VAL A 451 -15.30 -12.68 21.13
CA VAL A 451 -14.98 -12.43 19.71
C VAL A 451 -16.26 -12.14 18.93
N TRP A 452 -17.33 -12.91 19.17
CA TRP A 452 -18.61 -12.73 18.51
C TRP A 452 -19.30 -11.41 18.91
N ALA A 453 -19.25 -11.04 20.19
CA ALA A 453 -19.76 -9.75 20.67
C ALA A 453 -18.99 -8.56 20.07
N ARG A 454 -17.66 -8.67 19.91
CA ARG A 454 -16.88 -7.64 19.19
C ARG A 454 -17.22 -7.57 17.71
N ALA A 455 -17.45 -8.72 17.06
CA ALA A 455 -17.87 -8.75 15.67
C ALA A 455 -19.21 -8.04 15.48
N LEU A 456 -20.21 -8.32 16.34
CA LEU A 456 -21.50 -7.61 16.33
C LEU A 456 -21.33 -6.11 16.58
N GLN A 457 -20.51 -5.72 17.56
CA GLN A 457 -20.26 -4.31 17.86
C GLN A 457 -19.53 -3.57 16.72
N CYS A 458 -18.70 -4.28 15.94
CA CYS A 458 -18.10 -3.74 14.71
C CYS A 458 -19.14 -3.61 13.58
N MET A 459 -20.10 -4.53 13.45
CA MET A 459 -21.17 -4.41 12.45
C MET A 459 -22.10 -3.23 12.77
N ASP A 460 -22.47 -3.02 14.05
CA ASP A 460 -23.27 -1.86 14.47
C ASP A 460 -22.57 -0.52 14.17
N LEU A 461 -21.24 -0.46 14.33
CA LEU A 461 -20.43 0.73 14.01
C LEU A 461 -20.32 1.00 12.51
N TRP A 462 -20.57 -0.02 11.67
CA TRP A 462 -20.51 0.06 10.22
C TRP A 462 -21.90 0.21 9.57
N GLY A 463 -22.98 0.20 10.37
CA GLY A 463 -24.35 0.42 9.91
C GLY A 463 -24.92 -0.70 9.04
N ILE A 464 -24.48 -1.95 9.27
CA ILE A 464 -25.00 -3.17 8.62
C ILE A 464 -26.14 -3.76 9.44
#